data_AF-A0A7L3PRQ7-F1
#
_entry.id   AF-A0A7L3PRQ7-F1
#
_cell.length_a   1.000
_cell.length_b   1.000
_cell.length_c   1.000
_cell.angle_alpha   90.00
_cell.angle_beta   90.00
_cell.angle_gamma   90.00
#
_symmetry.space_group_name_H-M   'P 1'
#
loop_
_entity.id
_entity.type
_entity.pdbx_description
1 polymer ?
#
loop_
_entity_poly.entity_id
_entity_poly.type
_entity_poly.pdbx_seq_one_letter_code
_entity_poly.pdbx_strand_id
1 'polypeptide(L)' 'SPPCPGGGGTCPCRVSSVLNRDVKQFGKKHMFDTSEETCWNSDQGTCQWVTLDFPRPVKVSQLHIQFQGGFSSRLCTLEG' A
#
# COMPACT_ATOMS: atom_id res chain seq x y z
N SER A 1 -6.24 3.57 -5.09
CA SER A 1 -7.12 2.66 -4.32
C SER A 1 -7.34 1.42 -5.15
N PRO A 2 -7.20 0.22 -4.59
CA PRO A 2 -7.49 -1.03 -5.30
C PRO A 2 -9.00 -1.29 -5.41
N PRO A 3 -9.43 -2.19 -6.29
CA PRO A 3 -10.81 -2.70 -6.31
C PRO A 3 -11.21 -3.36 -4.99
N CYS A 4 -12.47 -3.22 -4.57
CA CYS A 4 -13.01 -3.91 -3.41
C CYS A 4 -13.47 -5.35 -3.72
N PRO A 5 -13.29 -6.29 -2.78
CA PRO A 5 -13.86 -7.64 -2.88
C PRO A 5 -15.39 -7.62 -2.94
N GLY A 6 -15.97 -8.07 -4.05
CA GLY A 6 -17.42 -8.11 -4.27
C GLY A 6 -17.99 -7.09 -5.25
N GLY A 7 -17.14 -6.37 -6.00
CA GLY A 7 -17.53 -5.73 -7.26
C GLY A 7 -18.20 -4.36 -7.17
N GLY A 8 -18.25 -3.72 -6.00
CA GLY A 8 -18.98 -2.46 -5.80
C GLY A 8 -18.18 -1.15 -5.90
N GLY A 9 -16.89 -1.17 -6.25
CA GLY A 9 -16.05 0.04 -6.31
C GLY A 9 -14.61 -0.18 -5.86
N THR A 10 -13.94 0.90 -5.45
CA THR A 10 -12.56 0.86 -4.93
C THR A 10 -12.55 0.94 -3.41
N CYS A 11 -11.60 0.23 -2.79
CA CYS A 11 -11.40 0.24 -1.34
C CYS A 11 -10.49 1.40 -0.99
N PRO A 12 -10.89 2.33 -0.09
CA PRO A 12 -10.02 3.40 0.34
C PRO A 12 -8.68 2.85 0.82
N CYS A 13 -7.62 3.39 0.25
CA CYS A 13 -6.25 3.08 0.66
C CYS A 13 -5.66 4.34 1.29
N ARG A 14 -5.09 4.23 2.48
CA ARG A 14 -4.35 5.30 3.15
C ARG A 14 -2.93 4.83 3.41
N VAL A 15 -2.02 5.79 3.41
CA VAL A 15 -0.60 5.57 3.70
C VAL A 15 -0.18 6.60 4.73
N SER A 16 0.75 6.24 5.61
CA SER A 16 1.26 7.12 6.66
C SER A 16 1.92 8.39 6.10
N SER A 17 2.68 8.24 5.01
CA SER A 17 3.47 9.31 4.38
C SER A 17 3.75 9.00 2.91
N VAL A 18 4.33 9.97 2.20
CA VAL A 18 4.85 9.79 0.84
C VAL A 18 6.19 10.51 0.80
N LEU A 19 7.24 9.83 0.32
CA LEU A 19 8.59 10.37 0.27
C LEU A 19 8.61 11.77 -0.36
N ASN A 20 9.17 12.75 0.37
CA ASN A 20 9.26 14.16 -0.05
C ASN A 20 7.91 14.81 -0.40
N ARG A 21 6.79 14.22 0.02
CA ARG A 21 5.42 14.57 -0.39
C ARG A 21 5.20 14.48 -1.92
N ASP A 22 6.08 13.80 -2.66
CA ASP A 22 5.94 13.63 -4.10
C ASP A 22 4.96 12.51 -4.45
N VAL A 23 3.68 12.86 -4.46
CA VAL A 23 2.59 11.94 -4.82
C VAL A 23 2.66 11.50 -6.28
N LYS A 24 3.32 12.26 -7.16
CA LYS A 24 3.39 11.91 -8.57
C LYS A 24 4.33 10.74 -8.81
N GLN A 25 5.48 10.74 -8.13
CA GLN A 25 6.54 9.76 -8.30
C GLN A 25 6.46 8.61 -7.29
N PHE A 26 6.03 8.88 -6.05
CA PHE A 26 6.08 7.91 -4.95
C PHE A 26 4.72 7.63 -4.32
N GLY A 27 3.62 8.06 -4.96
CA GLY A 27 2.29 7.95 -4.40
C GLY A 27 1.76 6.52 -4.35
N LYS A 28 0.84 6.26 -3.40
CA LYS A 28 0.15 4.97 -3.19
C LYS A 28 -0.54 4.35 -4.42
N LYS A 29 -0.77 5.13 -5.49
CA LYS A 29 -1.29 4.59 -6.76
C LYS A 29 -0.36 3.52 -7.35
N HIS A 30 0.95 3.67 -7.12
CA HIS A 30 1.99 2.78 -7.63
C HIS A 30 2.02 1.41 -6.95
N MET A 31 1.27 1.20 -5.86
CA MET A 31 1.07 -0.15 -5.32
C MET A 31 0.06 -0.97 -6.13
N PHE A 32 -0.70 -0.34 -7.04
CA PHE A 32 -1.84 -0.95 -7.72
C PHE A 32 -1.85 -0.71 -9.23
N ASP A 33 -0.78 -0.16 -9.81
CA ASP A 33 -0.69 0.16 -11.23
C ASP A 33 -0.06 -0.96 -12.07
N THR A 34 0.27 -2.11 -11.45
CA THR A 34 0.86 -3.30 -12.07
C THR A 34 2.24 -3.08 -12.71
N SER A 35 2.88 -1.94 -12.47
CA SER A 35 4.21 -1.66 -12.98
C SER A 35 5.28 -2.16 -12.00
N GLU A 36 6.28 -2.87 -12.51
CA GLU A 36 7.46 -3.26 -11.73
C GLU A 36 8.47 -2.09 -11.59
N GLU A 37 8.26 -1.00 -12.33
CA GLU A 37 9.15 0.17 -12.36
C GLU A 37 8.74 1.26 -11.38
N THR A 38 7.52 1.19 -10.83
CA THR A 38 6.98 2.18 -9.90
C THR A 38 6.71 1.53 -8.54
N CYS A 39 6.79 2.32 -7.47
CA CYS A 39 6.35 1.87 -6.15
C CYS A 39 5.94 3.05 -5.26
N TRP A 40 5.21 2.75 -4.18
CA TRP A 40 5.02 3.71 -3.10
C TRP A 40 6.27 3.74 -2.21
N ASN A 41 6.73 4.95 -1.88
CA ASN A 41 7.79 5.15 -0.90
C ASN A 41 7.24 5.99 0.26
N SER A 42 7.52 5.57 1.48
CA SER A 42 7.29 6.39 2.67
C SER A 42 8.44 7.38 2.89
N ASP A 43 8.18 8.44 3.65
CA ASP A 43 9.25 9.21 4.26
C ASP A 43 10.01 8.36 5.30
N GLN A 44 11.22 8.79 5.61
CA GLN A 44 12.01 8.23 6.70
C GLN A 44 11.28 8.31 8.04
N GLY A 45 11.45 7.29 8.88
CA GLY A 45 10.86 7.21 10.20
C GLY A 45 10.51 5.79 10.60
N THR A 46 10.09 5.62 11.86
CA THR A 46 9.58 4.34 12.35
C THR A 46 8.10 4.18 11.98
N CYS A 47 7.64 2.93 11.93
CA CYS A 47 6.21 2.58 11.87
C CYS A 47 5.44 3.20 10.67
N GLN A 48 6.00 3.11 9.46
CA GLN A 48 5.26 3.48 8.25
C GLN A 48 4.24 2.39 7.91
N TRP A 49 3.06 2.79 7.44
CA TRP A 49 1.93 1.88 7.28
C TRP A 49 1.12 2.16 6.01
N VAL A 50 0.44 1.12 5.55
CA VAL A 50 -0.57 1.14 4.50
C VAL A 50 -1.83 0.51 5.08
N THR A 51 -2.98 1.19 4.97
CA THR A 51 -4.28 0.62 5.35
C THR A 51 -5.20 0.50 4.15
N LEU A 52 -6.00 -0.57 4.14
CA LEU A 52 -7.08 -0.81 3.21
C LEU A 52 -8.39 -0.88 4.00
N ASP A 53 -9.31 0.03 3.70
CA ASP A 53 -10.61 0.05 4.33
C ASP A 53 -11.60 -0.75 3.46
N PHE A 54 -12.00 -1.93 3.93
CA PHE A 54 -13.01 -2.75 3.25
C PHE A 54 -14.42 -2.33 3.69
N PRO A 55 -15.40 -2.21 2.78
CA PRO A 55 -16.76 -1.76 3.11
C PRO A 55 -17.56 -2.78 3.94
N ARG A 56 -17.01 -4.00 4.10
CA ARG A 56 -17.58 -5.10 4.87
C ARG A 56 -16.45 -5.99 5.37
N PRO A 57 -16.67 -6.82 6.41
CA PRO A 57 -15.70 -7.84 6.82
C PRO A 57 -15.31 -8.74 5.65
N VAL A 58 -14.00 -8.98 5.50
CA VAL A 58 -13.43 -9.86 4.47
C VAL A 58 -12.58 -10.93 5.13
N LYS A 59 -12.53 -12.11 4.53
CA LYS A 59 -11.55 -13.14 4.90
C LYS A 59 -10.29 -12.93 4.06
N VAL A 60 -9.21 -12.47 4.70
CA VAL A 60 -7.91 -12.35 4.03
C VAL A 60 -7.29 -13.75 3.94
N SER A 61 -7.20 -14.29 2.72
CA SER A 61 -6.57 -15.59 2.47
C SER A 61 -5.11 -15.48 2.05
N GLN A 62 -4.73 -14.34 1.48
CA GLN A 62 -3.39 -14.13 0.92
C GLN A 62 -3.06 -12.64 0.87
N LEU A 63 -1.79 -12.32 1.11
CA LEU A 63 -1.23 -10.99 0.95
C LEU A 63 0.07 -11.10 0.13
N HIS A 64 0.16 -10.34 -0.96
CA HIS A 64 1.35 -10.26 -1.80
C HIS A 64 1.99 -8.89 -1.62
N ILE A 65 3.27 -8.87 -1.25
CA ILE A 65 4.05 -7.65 -1.09
C ILE A 65 5.34 -7.82 -1.89
N GLN A 66 5.58 -6.88 -2.80
CA GLN A 66 6.84 -6.76 -3.52
C GLN A 66 7.53 -5.48 -3.09
N PHE A 67 8.78 -5.60 -2.63
CA PHE A 67 9.61 -4.44 -2.31
C PHE A 67 10.48 -4.08 -3.52
N GLN A 68 10.69 -2.77 -3.74
CA GLN A 68 11.74 -2.31 -4.63
C GLN A 68 13.10 -2.62 -3.98
N GLY A 69 14.09 -3.03 -4.78
CA GLY A 69 15.45 -3.26 -4.29
C GLY A 69 16.06 -2.01 -3.67
N GLY A 70 16.91 -2.18 -2.65
CA GLY A 70 17.64 -1.13 -1.96
C GLY A 70 17.24 -0.98 -0.50
N PHE A 71 15.95 -0.87 -0.19
CA PHE A 71 15.46 -0.69 1.17
C PHE A 71 14.08 -1.31 1.38
N SER A 72 13.90 -1.98 2.52
CA SER A 72 12.60 -2.51 2.97
C SER A 72 12.50 -2.46 4.49
N SER A 73 11.29 -2.69 5.01
CA SER A 73 11.09 -2.79 6.45
C SER A 73 11.84 -3.99 7.02
N ARG A 74 12.53 -3.81 8.15
CA ARG A 74 13.11 -4.94 8.91
C ARG A 74 12.05 -5.85 9.51
N LEU A 75 10.92 -5.29 9.91
CA LEU A 75 9.77 -5.99 10.46
C LEU A 75 8.50 -5.44 9.80
N CYS A 76 7.63 -6.33 9.34
CA CYS A 76 6.32 -6.01 8.81
C CYS A 76 5.28 -6.78 9.63
N THR A 77 4.25 -6.09 10.09
CA THR A 77 3.14 -6.67 10.85
C THR A 77 1.86 -6.50 10.04
N LEU A 78 1.03 -7.54 10.01
CA LEU A 78 -0.32 -7.46 9.49
C LEU A 78 -1.29 -7.28 10.65
N GLU A 79 -2.08 -6.22 10.60
CA GLU A 79 -3.12 -5.88 11.57
C GLU A 79 -4.48 -5.82 10.86
N GLY A 80 -5.55 -6.29 11.50
CA GLY A 80 -6.89 -6.36 10.93
C GLY A 80 -7.98 -6.62 11.96
#